data_AF-A0A7V6XPT2-F1
#
_entry.id   AF-A0A7V6XPT2-F1
#
_cell.length_a   1.000
_cell.length_b   1.000
_cell.length_c   1.000
_cell.angle_alpha   90.00
_cell.angle_beta   90.00
_cell.angle_gamma   90.00
#
_symmetry.space_group_name_H-M   'P 1'
#
loop_
_entity.id
_entity.type
_entity.pdbx_description
1 polymer ?
#
loop_
_entity_poly.entity_id
_entity_poly.type
_entity_poly.pdbx_seq_one_letter_code
_entity_poly.pdbx_strand_id
1 'polypeptide(L)'
;QEETVTQKLVDYKIREVNYLIYNVPEGDQYQHLTLSFPYKIEELNIKKVSLFQDETMVQADPRIIYINENELAIEMTEYIPEFNKIIATLDNNQTVILDTGQYYFEEFEEYDYEEENMSSVSIESLHSQFWSGELVITTVFRNEDESEIEFKLPNRIEKYISNLNFEKVNSEQYVLTATISKDLLLDQKVDLAAIDLGFVENNKGRKRFILKIRETIQLSEYPSFN
;
A
#
# COMPACT_ATOMS: atom_id res chain seq x y z
N GLN A 1 2.25 31.97 -16.63
CA GLN A 1 2.46 31.42 -15.27
C GLN A 1 2.04 29.95 -15.24
N GLU A 2 0.90 29.55 -15.84
CA GLU A 2 0.51 28.13 -16.01
C GLU A 2 1.55 27.27 -16.75
N GLU A 3 2.07 27.71 -17.91
CA GLU A 3 3.09 26.95 -18.67
C GLU A 3 4.33 26.61 -17.83
N THR A 4 4.69 27.45 -16.86
CA THR A 4 5.87 27.27 -16.01
C THR A 4 5.63 26.31 -14.85
N VAL A 5 4.37 26.13 -14.45
CA VAL A 5 3.96 25.15 -13.43
C VAL A 5 3.85 23.77 -14.06
N THR A 6 3.19 23.66 -15.22
CA THR A 6 3.06 22.40 -15.94
C THR A 6 4.42 21.81 -16.31
N GLN A 7 5.37 22.64 -16.75
CA GLN A 7 6.72 22.17 -17.08
C GLN A 7 7.49 21.64 -15.86
N LYS A 8 7.31 22.25 -14.68
CA LYS A 8 7.95 21.81 -13.43
C LYS A 8 7.38 20.49 -12.90
N LEU A 9 6.10 20.23 -13.13
CA LEU A 9 5.44 18.98 -12.73
C LEU A 9 5.96 17.79 -13.54
N VAL A 10 6.21 18.00 -14.83
CA VAL A 10 6.76 16.97 -15.74
C VAL A 10 8.16 16.52 -15.32
N ASP A 11 8.94 17.37 -14.64
CA ASP A 11 10.31 17.07 -14.22
C ASP A 11 10.42 16.51 -12.79
N TYR A 12 9.33 16.49 -12.01
CA TYR A 12 9.37 16.02 -10.64
C TYR A 12 9.28 14.49 -10.58
N LYS A 13 10.38 13.84 -10.19
CA LYS A 13 10.44 12.39 -10.05
C LYS A 13 10.18 11.94 -8.63
N ILE A 14 9.11 11.17 -8.40
CA ILE A 14 8.83 10.56 -7.11
C ILE A 14 9.70 9.31 -6.97
N ARG A 15 10.53 9.26 -5.94
CA ARG A 15 11.48 8.15 -5.67
C ARG A 15 10.94 7.22 -4.61
N GLU A 16 9.74 6.70 -4.86
CA GLU A 16 8.99 5.85 -3.94
C GLU A 16 8.47 4.59 -4.65
N VAL A 17 8.37 3.50 -3.90
CA VAL A 17 7.73 2.26 -4.34
C VAL A 17 6.74 1.79 -3.27
N ASN A 18 5.58 1.31 -3.70
CA ASN A 18 4.47 0.91 -2.84
C ASN A 18 4.12 -0.55 -3.13
N TYR A 19 4.22 -1.43 -2.14
CA TYR A 19 3.85 -2.84 -2.21
C TYR A 19 2.59 -3.05 -1.39
N LEU A 20 1.44 -3.09 -2.07
CA LEU A 20 0.14 -2.99 -1.44
C LEU A 20 -0.63 -4.30 -1.56
N ILE A 21 -1.41 -4.61 -0.53
CA ILE A 21 -2.34 -5.73 -0.57
C ILE A 21 -3.70 -5.20 -1.03
N TYR A 22 -4.15 -5.72 -2.17
CA TYR A 22 -5.44 -5.43 -2.78
C TYR A 22 -6.45 -6.46 -2.29
N ASN A 23 -7.18 -6.10 -1.23
CA ASN A 23 -8.32 -6.85 -0.73
C ASN A 23 -9.60 -6.09 -1.08
N VAL A 24 -10.47 -6.72 -1.86
CA VAL A 24 -11.83 -6.26 -2.06
C VAL A 24 -12.74 -7.27 -1.37
N PRO A 25 -13.54 -6.86 -0.36
CA PRO A 25 -14.47 -7.76 0.30
C PRO A 25 -15.37 -8.47 -0.72
N GLU A 26 -15.75 -9.71 -0.43
CA GLU A 26 -16.67 -10.45 -1.28
C GLU A 26 -17.97 -9.64 -1.50
N GLY A 27 -18.27 -9.30 -2.76
CA GLY A 27 -19.44 -8.51 -3.13
C GLY A 27 -19.18 -7.02 -3.39
N ASP A 28 -18.04 -6.48 -2.95
CA ASP A 28 -17.59 -5.15 -3.34
C ASP A 28 -17.01 -5.17 -4.76
N GLN A 29 -17.20 -4.08 -5.50
CA GLN A 29 -16.74 -3.94 -6.89
C GLN A 29 -15.59 -2.94 -7.04
N TYR A 30 -15.29 -2.19 -5.99
CA TYR A 30 -14.42 -1.02 -6.10
C TYR A 30 -13.46 -0.93 -4.92
N GLN A 31 -12.24 -0.47 -5.20
CA GLN A 31 -11.23 -0.16 -4.19
C GLN A 31 -10.90 1.33 -4.26
N HIS A 32 -10.88 2.00 -3.11
CA HIS A 32 -10.43 3.39 -3.02
C HIS A 32 -8.91 3.44 -2.88
N LEU A 33 -8.29 4.31 -3.66
CA LEU A 33 -6.85 4.58 -3.63
C LEU A 33 -6.62 6.08 -3.51
N THR A 34 -5.97 6.49 -2.44
CA THR A 34 -5.50 7.86 -2.24
C THR A 34 -4.02 7.95 -2.61
N LEU A 35 -3.70 8.91 -3.48
CA LEU A 35 -2.36 9.24 -3.94
C LEU A 35 -1.98 10.60 -3.39
N SER A 36 -0.79 10.69 -2.81
CA SER A 36 -0.26 11.94 -2.26
C SER A 36 0.92 12.39 -3.10
N PHE A 37 0.90 13.65 -3.50
CA PHE A 37 1.95 14.29 -4.29
C PHE A 37 2.76 15.24 -3.42
N PRO A 38 4.02 15.54 -3.77
CA PRO A 38 4.85 16.50 -3.03
C PRO A 38 4.54 17.97 -3.38
N TYR A 39 3.51 18.20 -4.18
CA TYR A 39 3.07 19.51 -4.66
C TYR A 39 1.55 19.56 -4.71
N LYS A 40 1.00 20.77 -4.65
CA LYS A 40 -0.43 21.01 -4.74
C LYS A 40 -0.93 20.66 -6.16
N ILE A 41 -1.93 19.77 -6.24
CA ILE A 41 -2.58 19.34 -7.49
C ILE A 41 -4.02 19.83 -7.63
N GLU A 42 -4.63 20.28 -6.53
CA GLU A 42 -5.99 20.84 -6.53
C GLU A 42 -6.16 21.99 -7.53
N GLU A 43 -5.13 22.83 -7.70
CA GLU A 43 -5.17 24.01 -8.59
C GLU A 43 -5.07 23.65 -10.08
N LEU A 44 -4.82 22.38 -10.42
CA LEU A 44 -4.70 21.95 -11.81
C LEU A 44 -6.05 21.86 -12.53
N ASN A 45 -7.18 21.90 -11.80
CA ASN A 45 -8.52 21.70 -12.36
C ASN A 45 -8.61 20.40 -13.17
N ILE A 46 -8.22 19.29 -12.54
CA ILE A 46 -8.21 17.96 -13.15
C ILE A 46 -9.65 17.51 -13.37
N LYS A 47 -9.99 17.23 -14.63
CA LYS A 47 -11.30 16.76 -15.04
C LYS A 47 -11.42 15.23 -15.01
N LYS A 48 -10.36 14.55 -15.45
CA LYS A 48 -10.27 13.08 -15.50
C LYS A 48 -8.82 12.64 -15.45
N VAL A 49 -8.61 11.39 -15.06
CA VAL A 49 -7.27 10.78 -14.97
C VAL A 49 -7.27 9.44 -15.68
N SER A 50 -6.10 8.91 -15.97
CA SER A 50 -5.92 7.54 -16.44
C SER A 50 -4.62 7.00 -15.87
N LEU A 51 -4.63 5.72 -15.50
CA LEU A 51 -3.51 5.05 -14.85
C LEU A 51 -2.65 4.35 -15.89
N PHE A 52 -1.33 4.46 -15.76
CA PHE A 52 -0.37 3.89 -16.70
C PHE A 52 0.75 3.16 -15.97
N GLN A 53 1.14 2.02 -16.53
CA GLN A 53 2.43 1.38 -16.27
C GLN A 53 3.33 1.67 -17.47
N ASP A 54 4.35 2.51 -17.25
CA ASP A 54 5.18 3.03 -18.32
C ASP A 54 4.30 3.61 -19.44
N GLU A 55 4.44 3.20 -20.69
CA GLU A 55 3.61 3.72 -21.80
C GLU A 55 2.26 2.99 -21.99
N THR A 56 1.93 2.02 -21.13
CA THR A 56 0.72 1.22 -21.27
C THR A 56 -0.35 1.72 -20.31
N MET A 57 -1.52 2.09 -20.83
CA MET A 57 -2.69 2.41 -20.01
C MET A 57 -3.20 1.12 -19.35
N VAL A 58 -3.27 1.11 -18.02
CA VAL A 58 -3.77 -0.04 -17.25
C VAL A 58 -5.19 0.17 -16.75
N GLN A 59 -5.64 1.42 -16.61
CA GLN A 59 -7.03 1.74 -16.31
C GLN A 59 -7.42 3.09 -16.91
N ALA A 60 -8.55 3.13 -17.62
CA ALA A 60 -9.08 4.33 -18.22
C ALA A 60 -10.11 5.00 -17.30
N ASP A 61 -9.98 6.31 -17.11
CA ASP A 61 -10.97 7.18 -16.45
C ASP A 61 -11.56 6.60 -15.13
N PRO A 62 -10.74 6.18 -14.13
CA PRO A 62 -11.27 5.82 -12.81
C PRO A 62 -12.00 7.03 -12.21
N ARG A 63 -13.04 6.75 -11.42
CA ARG A 63 -13.84 7.81 -10.82
C ARG A 63 -13.01 8.56 -9.78
N ILE A 64 -12.88 9.86 -9.96
CA ILE A 64 -12.27 10.75 -8.96
C ILE A 64 -13.26 10.93 -7.82
N ILE A 65 -12.85 10.59 -6.60
CA ILE A 65 -13.64 10.75 -5.38
C ILE A 65 -13.44 12.16 -4.83
N TYR A 66 -12.18 12.57 -4.68
CA TYR A 66 -11.83 13.93 -4.26
C TYR A 66 -10.44 14.32 -4.76
N ILE A 67 -10.21 15.63 -4.82
CA ILE A 67 -8.89 16.24 -4.96
C ILE A 67 -8.80 17.30 -3.86
N ASN A 68 -7.79 17.22 -3.01
CA ASN A 68 -7.61 18.15 -1.91
C ASN A 68 -6.13 18.43 -1.71
N GLU A 69 -5.74 19.70 -1.79
CA GLU A 69 -4.33 20.13 -1.75
C GLU A 69 -3.43 19.31 -2.68
N ASN A 70 -2.68 18.37 -2.12
CA ASN A 70 -1.73 17.49 -2.79
C ASN A 70 -2.21 16.04 -2.89
N GLU A 71 -3.46 15.75 -2.58
CA GLU A 71 -4.04 14.40 -2.62
C GLU A 71 -5.07 14.23 -3.74
N LEU A 72 -5.04 13.05 -4.37
CA LEU A 72 -6.02 12.58 -5.33
C LEU A 72 -6.54 11.23 -4.86
N ALA A 73 -7.83 11.13 -4.56
CA ALA A 73 -8.48 9.85 -4.31
C ALA A 73 -9.28 9.41 -5.53
N ILE A 74 -9.08 8.16 -5.93
CA ILE A 74 -9.77 7.51 -7.04
C ILE A 74 -10.42 6.21 -6.60
N GLU A 75 -11.48 5.84 -7.31
CA GLU A 75 -12.16 4.56 -7.20
C GLU A 75 -11.69 3.67 -8.36
N MET A 76 -10.92 2.64 -8.03
CA MET A 76 -10.51 1.60 -8.97
C MET A 76 -11.68 0.65 -9.20
N THR A 77 -12.01 0.40 -10.47
CA THR A 77 -13.17 -0.39 -10.92
C THR A 77 -12.80 -1.81 -11.32
N GLU A 78 -11.51 -2.07 -11.44
CA GLU A 78 -10.95 -3.36 -11.80
C GLU A 78 -9.60 -3.51 -11.08
N TYR A 79 -9.22 -4.75 -10.81
CA TYR A 79 -7.89 -5.02 -10.29
C TYR A 79 -6.84 -4.68 -11.36
N ILE A 80 -5.86 -3.87 -10.96
CA ILE A 80 -4.66 -3.60 -11.75
C ILE A 80 -3.43 -4.03 -10.95
N PRO A 81 -2.50 -4.81 -11.54
CA PRO A 81 -1.35 -5.33 -10.80
C PRO A 81 -0.32 -4.26 -10.47
N GLU A 82 -0.15 -3.26 -11.33
CA GLU A 82 0.87 -2.22 -11.16
C GLU A 82 0.59 -0.99 -12.02
N PHE A 83 1.06 0.16 -11.54
CA PHE A 83 1.13 1.41 -12.31
C PHE A 83 2.23 2.31 -11.74
N ASN A 84 2.71 3.27 -12.52
CA ASN A 84 3.74 4.22 -12.07
C ASN A 84 3.52 5.67 -12.47
N LYS A 85 2.47 5.98 -13.24
CA LYS A 85 2.14 7.35 -13.60
C LYS A 85 0.65 7.55 -13.82
N ILE A 86 0.22 8.80 -13.65
CA ILE A 86 -1.11 9.27 -13.99
C ILE A 86 -1.02 10.27 -15.14
N ILE A 87 -1.90 10.10 -16.14
CA ILE A 87 -2.15 11.15 -17.12
C ILE A 87 -3.45 11.84 -16.76
N ALA A 88 -3.36 13.08 -16.29
CA ALA A 88 -4.50 13.92 -15.96
C ALA A 88 -4.90 14.78 -17.16
N THR A 89 -6.18 14.78 -17.52
CA THR A 89 -6.76 15.75 -18.46
C THR A 89 -7.39 16.88 -17.68
N LEU A 90 -7.01 18.12 -17.98
CA LEU A 90 -7.50 19.31 -17.32
C LEU A 90 -8.80 19.82 -17.99
N ASP A 91 -9.49 20.77 -17.37
CA ASP A 91 -10.72 21.37 -17.91
C ASP A 91 -10.52 22.06 -19.29
N ASN A 92 -9.32 22.56 -19.55
CA ASN A 92 -8.96 23.15 -20.84
C ASN A 92 -8.56 22.10 -21.91
N ASN A 93 -8.72 20.80 -21.60
CA ASN A 93 -8.32 19.63 -22.40
C ASN A 93 -6.81 19.45 -22.62
N GLN A 94 -5.96 20.19 -21.91
CA GLN A 94 -4.54 19.87 -21.84
C GLN A 94 -4.34 18.61 -20.99
N THR A 95 -3.22 17.93 -21.23
CA THR A 95 -2.82 16.77 -20.44
C THR A 95 -1.55 17.07 -19.67
N VAL A 96 -1.49 16.54 -18.45
CA VAL A 96 -0.32 16.63 -17.57
C VAL A 96 0.00 15.23 -17.07
N ILE A 97 1.28 14.90 -17.06
CA ILE A 97 1.78 13.66 -16.47
C ILE A 97 2.09 13.95 -15.01
N LEU A 98 1.51 13.16 -14.11
CA LEU A 98 1.81 13.16 -12.69
C LEU A 98 2.57 11.87 -12.39
N ASP A 99 3.84 11.99 -12.01
CA ASP A 99 4.60 10.86 -11.48
C ASP A 99 4.01 10.48 -10.10
N THR A 100 3.74 9.20 -9.90
CA THR A 100 3.18 8.67 -8.64
C THR A 100 4.20 7.86 -7.85
N GLY A 101 5.40 7.63 -8.39
CA GLY A 101 6.22 6.50 -7.96
C GLY A 101 5.60 5.17 -8.40
N GLN A 102 6.24 4.07 -8.05
CA GLN A 102 5.81 2.74 -8.50
C GLN A 102 4.82 2.12 -7.50
N TYR A 103 3.69 1.62 -7.99
CA TYR A 103 2.73 0.83 -7.22
C TYR A 103 2.72 -0.61 -7.71
N TYR A 104 2.70 -1.55 -6.77
CA TYR A 104 2.48 -2.97 -6.98
C TYR A 104 1.33 -3.41 -6.09
N PHE A 105 0.33 -4.06 -6.67
CA PHE A 105 -0.80 -4.62 -5.97
C PHE A 105 -0.72 -6.15 -6.01
N GLU A 106 -1.07 -6.77 -4.89
CA GLU A 106 -1.26 -8.22 -4.82
C GLU A 106 -2.65 -8.53 -4.32
N GLU A 107 -3.39 -9.33 -5.09
CA GLU A 107 -4.74 -9.76 -4.73
C GLU A 107 -4.72 -10.58 -3.44
N PHE A 108 -5.71 -10.31 -2.60
CA PHE A 108 -6.07 -11.12 -1.45
C PHE A 108 -7.58 -11.31 -1.46
N GLU A 109 -8.00 -12.57 -1.49
CA GLU A 109 -9.41 -12.95 -1.38
C GLU A 109 -9.82 -12.92 0.10
N GLU A 110 -10.70 -11.99 0.45
CA GLU A 110 -11.20 -11.80 1.80
C GLU A 110 -12.60 -12.40 1.93
N TYR A 111 -12.75 -13.35 2.85
CA TYR A 111 -14.04 -14.01 3.12
C TYR A 111 -14.91 -13.12 4.01
N ASP A 112 -16.19 -12.99 3.67
CA ASP A 112 -17.14 -12.23 4.49
C ASP A 112 -17.59 -13.04 5.73
N TYR A 113 -17.22 -12.54 6.91
CA TYR A 113 -17.58 -13.15 8.20
C TYR A 113 -18.93 -12.61 8.73
N GLU A 114 -19.52 -11.56 8.13
CA GLU A 114 -20.76 -10.94 8.60
C GLU A 114 -21.96 -11.91 8.51
N GLU A 115 -21.97 -12.83 7.54
CA GLU A 115 -23.06 -13.80 7.39
C GLU A 115 -23.06 -14.90 8.48
N GLU A 116 -21.96 -15.09 9.22
CA GLU A 116 -21.77 -16.29 10.05
C GLU A 116 -21.86 -16.07 11.57
N ASN A 117 -22.13 -14.84 12.05
CA ASN A 117 -22.17 -14.50 13.49
C ASN A 117 -20.94 -15.00 14.29
N MET A 118 -19.77 -15.07 13.65
CA MET A 118 -18.53 -15.51 14.31
C MET A 118 -18.01 -14.38 15.20
N SER A 119 -17.49 -14.73 16.39
CA SER A 119 -16.86 -13.72 17.24
C SER A 119 -15.56 -13.29 16.55
N SER A 120 -15.41 -12.00 16.30
CA SER A 120 -14.26 -11.51 15.53
C SER A 120 -13.06 -11.33 16.45
N VAL A 121 -11.89 -11.72 15.95
CA VAL A 121 -10.64 -11.34 16.59
C VAL A 121 -10.54 -9.81 16.56
N SER A 122 -10.20 -9.22 17.70
CA SER A 122 -9.95 -7.79 17.81
C SER A 122 -8.53 -7.51 18.30
N ILE A 123 -8.01 -6.34 17.94
CA ILE A 123 -6.67 -5.90 18.36
C ILE A 123 -6.81 -4.99 19.57
N GLU A 124 -6.20 -5.38 20.67
CA GLU A 124 -6.15 -4.54 21.88
C GLU A 124 -4.98 -3.57 21.84
N SER A 125 -3.84 -4.02 21.31
CA SER A 125 -2.68 -3.16 21.13
C SER A 125 -1.82 -3.60 19.96
N LEU A 126 -1.17 -2.62 19.34
CA LEU A 126 -0.22 -2.81 18.27
C LEU A 126 0.95 -1.86 18.47
N HIS A 127 2.16 -2.40 18.40
CA HIS A 127 3.38 -1.63 18.33
C HIS A 127 4.23 -2.13 17.18
N SER A 128 4.71 -1.20 16.35
CA SER A 128 5.59 -1.50 15.23
C SER A 128 6.81 -0.59 15.29
N GLN A 129 7.96 -1.16 14.96
CA GLN A 129 9.21 -0.46 14.86
C GLN A 129 10.03 -1.03 13.70
N PHE A 130 10.56 -0.15 12.87
CA PHE A 130 11.59 -0.46 11.89
C PHE A 130 12.85 0.35 12.18
N TRP A 131 14.01 -0.30 12.23
CA TRP A 131 15.30 0.39 12.37
C TRP A 131 16.45 -0.47 11.89
N SER A 132 17.38 0.12 11.11
CA SER A 132 18.59 -0.56 10.64
C SER A 132 18.33 -1.89 9.91
N GLY A 133 17.23 -1.97 9.17
CA GLY A 133 16.83 -3.18 8.44
C GLY A 133 16.03 -4.18 9.28
N GLU A 134 15.84 -3.95 10.58
CA GLU A 134 15.07 -4.85 11.44
C GLU A 134 13.66 -4.30 11.64
N LEU A 135 12.65 -5.11 11.30
CA LEU A 135 11.24 -4.89 11.58
C LEU A 135 10.83 -5.73 12.79
N VAL A 136 10.18 -5.11 13.77
CA VAL A 136 9.55 -5.79 14.89
C VAL A 136 8.13 -5.26 15.07
N ILE A 137 7.14 -6.15 14.99
CA ILE A 137 5.74 -5.84 15.30
C ILE A 137 5.29 -6.70 16.46
N THR A 138 4.75 -6.08 17.50
CA THR A 138 4.12 -6.75 18.63
C THR A 138 2.64 -6.43 18.64
N THR A 139 1.80 -7.46 18.63
CA THR A 139 0.34 -7.31 18.59
C THR A 139 -0.29 -8.16 19.68
N VAL A 140 -1.26 -7.59 20.41
CA VAL A 140 -2.11 -8.32 21.35
C VAL A 140 -3.50 -8.45 20.75
N PHE A 141 -3.91 -9.69 20.53
CA PHE A 141 -5.24 -10.02 20.02
C PHE A 141 -6.12 -10.50 21.15
N ARG A 142 -7.32 -9.94 21.23
CA ARG A 142 -8.41 -10.55 21.97
C ARG A 142 -9.13 -11.50 21.03
N ASN A 143 -8.93 -12.80 21.28
CA ASN A 143 -9.54 -13.86 20.50
C ASN A 143 -10.59 -14.56 21.37
N GLU A 144 -11.85 -14.53 20.94
CA GLU A 144 -12.95 -15.21 21.62
C GLU A 144 -13.18 -16.64 21.06
N ASP A 145 -12.58 -16.96 19.91
CA ASP A 145 -12.65 -18.26 19.23
C ASP A 145 -11.26 -18.95 19.12
N GLU A 146 -11.21 -20.24 18.74
CA GLU A 146 -9.94 -20.95 18.51
C GLU A 146 -9.30 -20.62 17.13
N SER A 147 -9.56 -19.44 16.57
CA SER A 147 -9.03 -19.03 15.26
C SER A 147 -7.50 -18.92 15.28
N GLU A 148 -6.87 -19.35 14.18
CA GLU A 148 -5.44 -19.17 13.95
C GLU A 148 -5.19 -17.76 13.41
N ILE A 149 -4.16 -17.09 13.94
CA ILE A 149 -3.72 -15.82 13.40
C ILE A 149 -2.55 -16.09 12.47
N GLU A 150 -2.68 -15.63 11.24
CA GLU A 150 -1.63 -15.63 10.23
C GLU A 150 -1.11 -14.22 9.99
N PHE A 151 0.07 -14.14 9.38
CA PHE A 151 0.63 -12.90 8.90
C PHE A 151 0.74 -12.94 7.37
N LYS A 152 0.43 -11.82 6.71
CA LYS A 152 0.50 -11.66 5.26
C LYS A 152 1.37 -10.47 4.90
N LEU A 153 2.22 -10.68 3.90
CA LEU A 153 3.01 -9.66 3.24
C LEU A 153 2.95 -9.87 1.70
N PRO A 154 3.26 -8.85 0.90
CA PRO A 154 3.36 -8.97 -0.55
C PRO A 154 4.49 -9.93 -0.97
N ASN A 155 4.18 -10.98 -1.71
CA ASN A 155 5.13 -11.96 -2.21
C ASN A 155 6.31 -11.31 -2.96
N ARG A 156 6.09 -10.18 -3.65
CA ARG A 156 7.12 -9.46 -4.43
C ARG A 156 8.29 -8.97 -3.58
N ILE A 157 8.10 -8.77 -2.28
CA ILE A 157 9.16 -8.32 -1.37
C ILE A 157 9.86 -9.46 -0.62
N GLU A 158 9.35 -10.69 -0.68
CA GLU A 158 9.90 -11.84 0.07
C GLU A 158 11.39 -12.05 -0.20
N LYS A 159 11.84 -11.82 -1.45
CA LYS A 159 13.25 -11.96 -1.83
C LYS A 159 14.20 -10.98 -1.10
N TYR A 160 13.68 -9.91 -0.51
CA TYR A 160 14.44 -8.95 0.28
C TYR A 160 14.33 -9.21 1.78
N ILE A 161 13.54 -10.20 2.20
CA ILE A 161 13.29 -10.50 3.61
C ILE A 161 14.09 -11.74 4.02
N SER A 162 14.66 -11.67 5.20
CA SER A 162 15.30 -12.79 5.88
C SER A 162 14.93 -12.81 7.36
N ASN A 163 15.18 -13.93 8.04
CA ASN A 163 14.86 -14.11 9.47
C ASN A 163 13.39 -13.80 9.82
N LEU A 164 12.48 -14.00 8.87
CA LEU A 164 11.04 -13.82 9.09
C LEU A 164 10.56 -14.85 10.11
N ASN A 165 10.09 -14.36 11.25
CA ASN A 165 9.49 -15.18 12.30
C ASN A 165 8.19 -14.51 12.75
N PHE A 166 7.13 -15.30 12.84
CA PHE A 166 5.86 -14.87 13.40
C PHE A 166 5.44 -15.89 14.45
N GLU A 167 5.46 -15.49 15.71
CA GLU A 167 5.25 -16.41 16.82
C GLU A 167 4.27 -15.87 17.85
N LYS A 168 3.52 -16.80 18.43
CA LYS A 168 2.66 -16.56 19.59
C LYS A 168 3.50 -16.66 20.86
N VAL A 169 3.81 -15.54 21.49
CA VAL A 169 4.69 -15.50 22.69
C VAL A 169 3.93 -15.80 23.99
N ASN A 170 2.62 -15.57 24.03
CA ASN A 170 1.72 -15.97 25.12
C ASN A 170 0.28 -16.18 24.60
N SER A 171 -0.73 -16.31 25.47
CA SER A 171 -2.11 -16.63 25.06
C SER A 171 -2.72 -15.65 24.06
N GLU A 172 -2.31 -14.39 24.06
CA GLU A 172 -2.94 -13.30 23.30
C GLU A 172 -1.93 -12.49 22.47
N GLN A 173 -0.64 -12.53 22.83
CA GLN A 173 0.40 -11.73 22.20
C GLN A 173 1.16 -12.50 21.13
N TYR A 174 1.37 -11.83 20.00
CA TYR A 174 2.19 -12.28 18.89
C TYR A 174 3.31 -11.29 18.62
N VAL A 175 4.43 -11.81 18.14
CA VAL A 175 5.58 -11.03 17.70
C VAL A 175 5.95 -11.45 16.28
N LEU A 176 6.00 -10.47 15.38
CA LEU A 176 6.57 -10.58 14.06
C LEU A 176 7.97 -9.94 14.09
N THR A 177 8.98 -10.66 13.64
CA THR A 177 10.32 -10.12 13.39
C THR A 177 10.75 -10.43 11.97
N ALA A 178 11.39 -9.47 11.31
CA ALA A 178 11.96 -9.68 9.99
C ALA A 178 13.16 -8.77 9.74
N THR A 179 14.17 -9.28 9.05
CA THR A 179 15.27 -8.46 8.52
C THR A 179 14.96 -8.14 7.05
N ILE A 180 14.80 -6.86 6.74
CA ILE A 180 14.53 -6.34 5.40
C ILE A 180 15.83 -5.76 4.82
N SER A 181 16.23 -6.27 3.65
CA SER A 181 17.44 -5.83 2.97
C SER A 181 17.26 -4.43 2.39
N LYS A 182 18.33 -3.63 2.49
CA LYS A 182 18.46 -2.34 1.80
C LYS A 182 18.29 -2.46 0.28
N ASP A 183 18.52 -3.64 -0.29
CA ASP A 183 18.35 -3.93 -1.72
C ASP A 183 16.91 -3.69 -2.21
N LEU A 184 15.91 -3.79 -1.32
CA LEU A 184 14.53 -3.39 -1.61
C LEU A 184 14.46 -1.99 -2.25
N LEU A 185 15.28 -1.07 -1.75
CA LEU A 185 15.35 0.32 -2.22
C LEU A 185 16.34 0.48 -3.38
N LEU A 186 17.50 -0.17 -3.29
CA LEU A 186 18.60 0.01 -4.26
C LEU A 186 18.27 -0.57 -5.64
N ASP A 187 17.63 -1.74 -5.70
CA ASP A 187 17.23 -2.37 -6.97
C ASP A 187 16.26 -1.48 -7.75
N GLN A 188 15.36 -0.79 -7.04
CA GLN A 188 14.36 0.11 -7.61
C GLN A 188 14.87 1.56 -7.77
N LYS A 189 16.05 1.88 -7.22
CA LYS A 189 16.64 3.22 -7.19
C LYS A 189 15.74 4.27 -6.51
N VAL A 190 14.98 3.84 -5.51
CA VAL A 190 14.07 4.68 -4.71
C VAL A 190 14.72 5.06 -3.37
N ASP A 191 14.17 6.07 -2.71
CA ASP A 191 14.61 6.48 -1.37
C ASP A 191 13.65 5.98 -0.27
N LEU A 192 12.42 5.61 -0.65
CA LEU A 192 11.38 5.12 0.24
C LEU A 192 10.64 3.92 -0.38
N ALA A 193 10.30 2.93 0.45
CA ALA A 193 9.35 1.88 0.14
C ALA A 193 8.23 1.86 1.18
N ALA A 194 6.98 1.86 0.75
CA ALA A 194 5.83 1.57 1.60
C ALA A 194 5.38 0.13 1.38
N ILE A 195 5.12 -0.59 2.46
CA ILE A 195 4.76 -2.01 2.42
C ILE A 195 3.50 -2.19 3.26
N ASP A 196 2.46 -2.73 2.64
CA ASP A 196 1.31 -3.24 3.38
C ASP A 196 1.69 -4.58 4.02
N LEU A 197 1.33 -4.71 5.29
CA LEU A 197 1.52 -5.89 6.13
C LEU A 197 0.17 -6.15 6.78
N GLY A 198 -0.24 -7.40 6.94
CA GLY A 198 -1.53 -7.65 7.57
C GLY A 198 -1.57 -8.87 8.44
N PHE A 199 -2.41 -8.79 9.46
CA PHE A 199 -2.78 -9.92 10.29
C PHE A 199 -4.09 -10.48 9.78
N VAL A 200 -4.11 -11.78 9.53
CA VAL A 200 -5.21 -12.50 8.90
C VAL A 200 -5.76 -13.48 9.92
N GLU A 201 -7.06 -13.44 10.16
CA GLU A 201 -7.76 -14.49 10.87
C GLU A 201 -7.98 -15.65 9.90
N ASN A 202 -7.56 -16.85 10.29
CA ASN A 202 -7.87 -18.08 9.58
C ASN A 202 -8.77 -18.97 10.45
N ASN A 203 -10.04 -19.07 10.05
CA ASN A 203 -10.98 -20.02 10.62
C ASN A 203 -11.30 -21.12 9.61
N LYS A 204 -10.68 -22.30 9.77
CA LYS A 204 -10.91 -23.49 8.94
C LYS A 204 -10.71 -23.24 7.43
N GLY A 205 -9.75 -22.39 7.07
CA GLY A 205 -9.40 -22.06 5.69
C GLY A 205 -10.08 -20.81 5.15
N ARG A 206 -11.04 -20.22 5.87
CA ARG A 206 -11.62 -18.92 5.51
C ARG A 206 -10.77 -17.82 6.10
N LYS A 207 -10.36 -16.87 5.27
CA LYS A 207 -9.37 -15.85 5.64
C LYS A 207 -9.98 -14.46 5.59
N ARG A 208 -9.71 -13.66 6.62
CA ARG A 208 -10.16 -12.26 6.71
C ARG A 208 -9.04 -11.40 7.28
N PHE A 209 -8.88 -10.17 6.81
CA PHE A 209 -7.98 -9.23 7.47
C PHE A 209 -8.57 -8.79 8.79
N ILE A 210 -7.78 -8.94 9.85
CA ILE A 210 -8.03 -8.31 11.15
C ILE A 210 -7.56 -6.86 11.09
N LEU A 211 -6.37 -6.67 10.52
CA LEU A 211 -5.74 -5.36 10.34
C LEU A 211 -4.75 -5.39 9.19
N LYS A 212 -4.71 -4.28 8.45
CA LYS A 212 -3.66 -3.94 7.51
C LYS A 212 -2.90 -2.72 8.02
N ILE A 213 -1.58 -2.83 8.06
CA ILE A 213 -0.63 -1.82 8.53
C ILE A 213 0.22 -1.44 7.34
N ARG A 214 0.57 -0.17 7.24
CA ARG A 214 1.53 0.32 6.24
C ARG A 214 2.81 0.72 6.93
N GLU A 215 3.88 -0.01 6.64
CA GLU A 215 5.23 0.32 7.12
C GLU A 215 6.00 1.07 6.04
N THR A 216 6.66 2.15 6.43
CA THR A 216 7.50 2.95 5.54
C THR A 216 8.95 2.71 5.86
N ILE A 217 9.72 2.29 4.86
CA ILE A 217 11.14 2.01 4.94
C ILE A 217 11.89 3.06 4.14
N GLN A 218 12.78 3.80 4.79
CA GLN A 218 13.57 4.86 4.20
C GLN A 218 15.05 4.46 4.11
N LEU A 219 15.72 4.92 3.06
CA LEU A 219 17.14 4.66 2.86
C LEU A 219 18.02 5.15 4.02
N SER A 220 17.58 6.23 4.68
CA SER A 220 18.23 6.88 5.83
C SER A 220 18.21 6.05 7.11
N GLU A 221 17.31 5.07 7.23
CA GLU A 221 17.19 4.21 8.41
C GLU A 221 18.24 3.09 8.43
N TYR A 222 18.93 2.88 7.30
CA TYR A 222 20.04 1.94 7.21
C TYR A 222 21.35 2.63 7.59
N PRO A 223 22.25 1.94 8.33
CA PRO A 223 23.58 2.45 8.62
C PRO A 223 24.31 2.84 7.33
N SER A 224 24.94 4.02 7.35
CA SER A 224 25.88 4.40 6.29
C SER A 224 27.16 3.60 6.51
N PHE A 225 27.49 2.68 5.60
CA PHE A 225 28.85 2.15 5.53
C PHE A 225 29.72 3.23 4.86
N ASN A 226 30.54 3.91 5.67
CA ASN A 226 31.64 4.77 5.21
C ASN A 226 32.81 3.92 4.71
#